data_AF-A0A1S6H6Q2-F1
#
_entry.id   AF-A0A1S6H6Q2-F1
#
_cell.length_a   1.000
_cell.length_b   1.000
_cell.length_c   1.000
_cell.angle_alpha   90.00
_cell.angle_beta   90.00
_cell.angle_gamma   90.00
#
_symmetry.space_group_name_H-M   'P 1'
#
loop_
_entity.id
_entity.type
_entity.pdbx_description
1 polymer ?
#
loop_
_entity_poly.entity_id
_entity_poly.type
_entity_poly.pdbx_seq_one_letter_code
_entity_poly.pdbx_strand_id
1 'polypeptide(L)'
;MKYRVTGIYADCLGGSRFEGEIETDEEGNFQGTVTDRYGSGAIKGILMDDHLHFKKGYKEVPLVGRLCLDATSFDEGGYLYEYSPTPTDSPAAKDGWQWLGKWTLVSTGEIMDTACSLTRI
;
A
#
# COMPACT_ATOMS: atom_id res chain seq x y z
N MET A 1 -1.65 -5.18 -16.46
CA MET A 1 -2.09 -3.78 -16.71
C MET A 1 -1.32 -2.85 -15.76
N LYS A 2 -1.00 -1.62 -16.16
CA LYS A 2 -0.23 -0.69 -15.30
C LYS A 2 -1.11 0.34 -14.61
N TYR A 3 -0.82 0.59 -13.34
CA TYR A 3 -1.52 1.57 -12.52
C TYR A 3 -0.53 2.41 -11.73
N ARG A 4 -0.88 3.67 -11.53
CA ARG A 4 -0.30 4.50 -10.48
C ARG A 4 -1.10 4.32 -9.19
N VAL A 5 -0.41 4.00 -8.11
CA VAL A 5 -0.97 3.93 -6.76
C VAL A 5 -0.52 5.13 -5.95
N THR A 6 -1.45 5.76 -5.24
CA THR A 6 -1.15 6.81 -4.25
C THR A 6 -1.95 6.57 -2.99
N GLY A 7 -1.37 6.76 -1.81
CA GLY A 7 -2.13 6.61 -0.57
C GLY A 7 -1.45 7.26 0.61
N ILE A 8 -2.06 7.14 1.78
CA ILE A 8 -1.56 7.64 3.06
C ILE A 8 -1.66 6.50 4.06
N TYR A 9 -0.54 6.08 4.65
CA TYR A 9 -0.59 5.26 5.86
C TYR A 9 -0.34 6.15 7.06
N ALA A 10 -1.12 6.01 8.13
CA ALA A 10 -0.81 6.65 9.41
C ALA A 10 0.49 6.02 9.98
N ASP A 11 1.40 6.80 10.53
CA ASP A 11 2.61 6.34 11.21
C ASP A 11 2.76 7.08 12.54
N CYS A 12 3.77 6.74 13.35
CA CYS A 12 4.04 7.42 14.62
C CYS A 12 4.34 8.93 14.49
N LEU A 13 4.42 9.46 13.25
CA LEU A 13 4.68 10.84 12.91
C LEU A 13 3.48 11.52 12.24
N GLY A 14 2.28 10.93 12.33
CA GLY A 14 1.03 11.51 11.82
C GLY A 14 0.68 11.07 10.39
N GLY A 15 1.42 10.11 9.84
CA GLY A 15 1.17 9.51 8.54
C GLY A 15 2.11 9.97 7.44
N SER A 16 2.35 9.09 6.48
CA SER A 16 3.13 9.39 5.28
C SER A 16 2.37 9.05 4.01
N ARG A 17 2.44 9.98 3.06
CA ARG A 17 1.98 9.75 1.70
C ARG A 17 2.97 8.81 1.00
N PHE A 18 2.44 7.83 0.29
CA PHE A 18 3.21 7.00 -0.63
C PHE A 18 2.66 7.12 -2.05
N GLU A 19 3.54 6.96 -3.02
CA GLU A 19 3.18 6.92 -4.44
C GLU A 19 4.06 5.92 -5.20
N GLY A 20 3.50 5.26 -6.21
CA GLY A 20 4.24 4.27 -6.97
C GLY A 20 3.49 3.76 -8.18
N GLU A 21 4.11 2.78 -8.83
CA GLU A 21 3.55 2.11 -10.00
C GLU A 21 3.48 0.61 -9.72
N ILE A 22 2.35 0.01 -10.08
CA ILE A 22 2.09 -1.42 -9.97
C ILE A 22 1.74 -1.98 -11.34
N GLU A 23 2.13 -3.22 -11.56
CA GLU A 23 1.76 -3.99 -12.75
C GLU A 23 1.00 -5.24 -12.32
N THR A 24 -0.22 -5.38 -12.83
CA THR A 24 -1.11 -6.50 -12.55
C THR A 24 -1.02 -7.57 -13.64
N ASP A 25 -1.14 -8.84 -13.28
CA ASP A 25 -1.40 -9.95 -14.21
C ASP A 25 -2.91 -10.15 -14.45
N GLU A 26 -3.27 -11.22 -15.16
CA GLU A 26 -4.67 -11.59 -15.48
C GLU A 26 -5.47 -12.05 -14.26
N GLU A 27 -4.79 -12.54 -13.22
CA GLU A 27 -5.39 -12.99 -11.96
C GLU A 27 -5.53 -11.84 -10.94
N GLY A 28 -5.08 -10.64 -11.30
CA GLY A 28 -5.09 -9.47 -10.43
C GLY A 28 -3.93 -9.43 -9.44
N ASN A 29 -3.01 -10.41 -9.45
CA ASN A 29 -1.79 -10.31 -8.64
C ASN A 29 -0.92 -9.20 -9.21
N PHE A 30 -0.26 -8.44 -8.33
CA PHE A 30 0.63 -7.39 -8.76
C PHE A 30 1.89 -7.31 -7.93
N GLN A 31 2.92 -6.75 -8.56
CA GLN A 31 4.14 -6.29 -7.91
C GLN A 31 4.45 -4.88 -8.39
N GLY A 32 5.10 -4.11 -7.54
CA GLY A 32 5.47 -2.74 -7.86
C GLY A 32 6.40 -2.13 -6.84
N THR A 33 6.66 -0.85 -6.99
CA THR A 33 7.47 -0.07 -6.06
C THR A 33 6.70 1.18 -5.67
N VAL A 34 6.69 1.52 -4.39
CA VAL A 34 6.18 2.78 -3.88
C VAL A 34 7.29 3.54 -3.16
N THR A 35 7.29 4.86 -3.29
CA THR A 35 8.17 5.77 -2.58
C THR A 35 7.37 6.54 -1.54
N ASP A 36 7.96 6.70 -0.36
CA ASP A 36 7.46 7.58 0.71
C ASP A 36 8.63 8.34 1.36
N ARG A 37 8.36 9.00 2.49
CA ARG A 37 9.38 9.75 3.25
C ARG A 37 10.58 8.92 3.72
N TYR A 38 10.45 7.60 3.80
CA TYR A 38 11.48 6.66 4.23
C TYR A 38 12.21 6.02 3.04
N GLY A 39 11.84 6.38 1.82
CA GLY A 39 12.44 5.93 0.57
C GLY A 39 11.53 5.03 -0.25
N SER A 40 12.11 4.40 -1.26
CA SER A 40 11.42 3.46 -2.16
C SER A 40 11.39 2.06 -1.54
N GLY A 41 10.25 1.38 -1.66
CA GLY A 41 10.04 0.03 -1.18
C GLY A 41 9.15 -0.77 -2.11
N ALA A 42 9.40 -2.06 -2.20
CA ALA A 42 8.57 -2.95 -3.00
C ALA A 42 7.21 -3.17 -2.34
N ILE A 43 6.19 -3.37 -3.18
CA ILE A 43 4.87 -3.85 -2.78
C ILE A 43 4.46 -5.06 -3.62
N LYS A 44 3.72 -5.97 -3.00
CA LYS A 44 3.09 -7.10 -3.66
C LYS A 44 1.68 -7.27 -3.11
N GLY A 45 0.74 -7.59 -3.98
CA GLY A 45 -0.66 -7.68 -3.59
C GLY A 45 -1.54 -8.35 -4.63
N ILE A 46 -2.84 -8.25 -4.38
CA ILE A 46 -3.91 -8.64 -5.28
C ILE A 46 -4.90 -7.48 -5.39
N LEU A 47 -5.30 -7.17 -6.62
CA LEU A 47 -6.31 -6.19 -6.96
C LEU A 47 -7.51 -6.93 -7.57
N MET A 48 -8.65 -6.86 -6.87
CA MET A 48 -9.92 -7.41 -7.32
C MET A 48 -10.95 -6.28 -7.43
N ASP A 49 -12.11 -6.57 -8.02
CA ASP A 49 -13.16 -5.57 -8.20
C ASP A 49 -13.72 -5.00 -6.88
N ASP A 50 -13.62 -5.76 -5.78
CA ASP A 50 -14.21 -5.46 -4.47
C ASP A 50 -13.21 -5.32 -3.32
N HIS A 51 -11.94 -5.67 -3.52
CA HIS A 51 -10.88 -5.49 -2.53
C HIS A 51 -9.51 -5.23 -3.17
N LEU A 52 -8.72 -4.41 -2.49
CA LEU A 52 -7.30 -4.23 -2.77
C LEU A 52 -6.53 -4.66 -1.53
N HIS A 53 -5.64 -5.62 -1.68
CA HIS A 53 -4.80 -6.12 -0.61
C HIS A 53 -3.35 -6.05 -1.05
N PHE A 54 -2.47 -5.41 -0.26
CA PHE A 54 -1.03 -5.51 -0.51
C PHE A 54 -0.18 -5.44 0.74
N LYS A 55 1.04 -5.97 0.63
CA LYS A 55 2.07 -5.88 1.66
C LYS A 55 3.16 -4.92 1.22
N LYS A 56 3.65 -4.11 2.16
CA LYS A 56 4.92 -3.36 2.03
C LYS A 56 5.91 -3.90 3.06
N GLY A 57 7.03 -4.46 2.59
CA GLY A 57 8.08 -5.01 3.46
C GLY A 57 9.01 -3.91 4.00
N TYR A 58 9.47 -4.07 5.25
CA TYR A 58 10.54 -3.26 5.83
C TYR A 58 11.44 -4.10 6.73
N LYS A 59 12.73 -3.76 6.80
CA LYS A 59 13.68 -4.32 7.77
C LYS A 59 13.75 -3.41 8.98
N GLU A 60 13.55 -3.97 10.16
CA GLU A 60 13.85 -3.25 11.40
C GLU A 60 15.37 -3.14 11.55
N VAL A 61 15.87 -1.91 11.61
CA VAL A 61 17.28 -1.62 11.90
C VAL A 61 17.36 -1.02 13.32
N PRO A 62 18.32 -1.46 14.17
CA PRO A 62 18.50 -0.85 15.48
C PRO A 62 18.84 0.64 15.32
N LEU A 63 18.18 1.51 16.10
CA LEU A 63 18.30 3.00 16.18
C LEU A 63 17.14 3.85 15.61
N VAL A 64 15.92 3.31 15.40
CA VAL A 64 14.76 4.08 14.88
C VAL A 64 14.83 4.32 13.36
N GLY A 65 15.20 3.29 12.60
CA GLY A 65 15.13 3.28 11.15
C GLY A 65 14.43 2.02 10.63
N ARG A 66 13.23 2.17 10.07
CA ARG A 66 12.62 1.12 9.23
C ARG A 66 13.14 1.35 7.81
N LEU A 67 13.94 0.43 7.28
CA LEU A 67 14.38 0.47 5.88
C LEU A 67 13.39 -0.29 5.03
N CYS A 68 12.97 0.27 3.90
CA CYS A 68 12.13 -0.44 2.95
C CYS A 68 12.87 -1.66 2.38
N LEU A 69 12.16 -2.77 2.21
CA LEU A 69 12.69 -3.99 1.61
C LEU A 69 12.47 -4.02 0.09
N ASP A 70 13.29 -4.82 -0.58
CA ASP A 70 13.08 -5.21 -1.97
C ASP A 70 11.95 -6.24 -2.10
N ALA A 71 11.54 -6.50 -3.35
CA ALA A 71 10.38 -7.36 -3.64
C ALA A 71 10.60 -8.83 -3.29
N THR A 72 11.84 -9.23 -3.00
CA THR A 72 12.24 -10.61 -2.73
C THR A 72 12.31 -10.92 -1.23
N SER A 73 12.23 -9.92 -0.36
CA SER A 73 12.49 -10.05 1.07
C SER A 73 11.23 -9.91 1.95
N PHE A 74 10.03 -10.11 1.41
CA PHE A 74 8.76 -9.81 2.09
C PHE A 74 8.47 -10.63 3.36
N ASP A 75 9.20 -11.70 3.66
CA ASP A 75 8.91 -12.58 4.80
C ASP A 75 9.34 -12.00 6.15
N GLU A 76 10.17 -10.95 6.14
CA GLU A 76 10.67 -10.28 7.34
C GLU A 76 9.89 -8.98 7.62
N GLY A 77 8.84 -9.03 8.45
CA GLY A 77 8.10 -7.84 8.89
C GLY A 77 7.32 -7.12 7.78
N GLY A 78 6.70 -5.98 8.10
CA GLY A 78 5.95 -5.19 7.12
C GLY A 78 4.64 -4.61 7.60
N TYR A 79 4.02 -3.86 6.71
CA TYR A 79 2.64 -3.39 6.83
C TYR A 79 1.78 -4.17 5.86
N LEU A 80 0.71 -4.76 6.38
CA LEU A 80 -0.35 -5.35 5.58
C LEU A 80 -1.40 -4.29 5.32
N TYR A 81 -1.85 -4.12 4.08
CA TYR A 81 -2.89 -3.16 3.73
C TYR A 81 -4.09 -3.88 3.14
N GLU A 82 -5.28 -3.55 3.62
CA GLU A 82 -6.55 -4.12 3.20
C GLU A 82 -7.54 -2.99 2.96
N TYR A 83 -8.03 -2.87 1.73
CA TYR A 83 -8.96 -1.82 1.34
C TYR A 83 -10.22 -2.36 0.67
N SER A 84 -11.30 -1.60 0.78
CA SER A 84 -12.55 -1.76 0.05
C SER A 84 -12.82 -0.51 -0.79
N PRO A 85 -13.49 -0.64 -1.95
CA PRO A 85 -13.70 0.49 -2.84
C PRO A 85 -14.65 1.48 -2.16
N THR A 86 -14.33 2.77 -2.24
CA THR A 86 -15.21 3.82 -1.77
C THR A 86 -16.46 3.84 -2.67
N PRO A 87 -17.69 3.96 -2.13
CA PRO A 87 -18.89 4.05 -2.93
C PRO A 87 -18.76 5.14 -4.01
N THR A 88 -19.23 4.83 -5.23
CA THR A 88 -19.11 5.66 -6.45
C THR A 88 -19.70 7.07 -6.32
N ASP A 89 -20.54 7.31 -5.31
CA ASP A 89 -21.16 8.61 -5.04
C ASP A 89 -20.31 9.54 -4.17
N SER A 90 -19.13 9.08 -3.70
CA SER A 90 -18.18 9.91 -2.97
C SER A 90 -17.54 10.93 -3.93
N PRO A 91 -17.43 12.23 -3.54
CA PRO A 91 -16.69 13.24 -4.32
C PRO A 91 -15.26 12.81 -4.69
N ALA A 92 -14.71 11.88 -3.92
CA ALA A 92 -13.37 11.38 -4.05
C ALA A 92 -13.24 10.29 -5.15
N ALA A 93 -14.31 9.60 -5.54
CA ALA A 93 -14.30 8.53 -6.55
C ALA A 93 -14.18 8.98 -8.03
N LYS A 94 -14.09 10.29 -8.31
CA LYS A 94 -14.23 10.84 -9.68
C LYS A 94 -12.99 10.72 -10.59
N ASP A 95 -11.80 10.52 -10.03
CA ASP A 95 -10.52 10.57 -10.79
C ASP A 95 -9.69 9.26 -10.74
N GLY A 96 -10.27 8.19 -10.19
CA GLY A 96 -9.60 6.90 -10.01
C GLY A 96 -10.38 6.01 -9.06
N TRP A 97 -10.01 4.74 -8.96
CA TRP A 97 -10.58 3.87 -7.94
C TRP A 97 -10.05 4.33 -6.60
N GLN A 98 -10.93 4.85 -5.76
CA GLN A 98 -10.59 5.18 -4.38
C GLN A 98 -10.95 4.04 -3.46
N TRP A 99 -10.11 3.87 -2.46
CA TRP A 99 -10.08 2.70 -1.59
C TRP A 99 -9.89 3.19 -0.16
N LEU A 100 -10.81 2.87 0.72
CA LEU A 100 -10.68 3.10 2.17
C LEU A 100 -10.38 1.77 2.83
N GLY A 101 -9.50 1.78 3.82
CA GLY A 101 -8.98 0.53 4.34
C GLY A 101 -8.29 0.67 5.66
N LYS A 102 -7.57 -0.40 6.01
CA LYS A 102 -6.75 -0.48 7.20
C LYS A 102 -5.36 -0.96 6.82
N TRP A 103 -4.39 -0.52 7.60
CA TRP A 103 -3.08 -1.13 7.59
C TRP A 103 -2.81 -1.78 8.93
N THR A 104 -2.12 -2.91 8.92
CA THR A 104 -1.75 -3.70 10.10
C THR A 104 -0.23 -3.86 10.19
N LEU A 105 0.37 -3.53 11.34
CA LEU A 105 1.78 -3.80 11.62
C LEU A 105 1.94 -5.30 11.87
N VAL A 106 2.62 -6.03 10.98
CA VAL A 106 2.69 -7.50 11.09
C VAL A 106 3.37 -7.95 12.40
N SER A 107 4.33 -7.17 12.92
CA SER A 107 5.06 -7.55 14.15
C SER A 107 4.29 -7.33 15.45
N THR A 108 3.40 -6.34 15.51
CA THR A 108 2.67 -5.98 16.76
C THR A 108 1.16 -6.24 16.68
N GLY A 109 0.62 -6.39 15.47
CA GLY A 109 -0.82 -6.44 15.23
C GLY A 109 -1.53 -5.09 15.37
N GLU A 110 -0.79 -3.98 15.48
CA GLU A 110 -1.38 -2.62 15.50
C GLU A 110 -2.13 -2.36 14.20
N ILE A 111 -3.35 -1.80 14.29
CA ILE A 111 -4.22 -1.54 13.15
C ILE A 111 -4.59 -0.06 13.12
N MET A 112 -4.44 0.60 11.97
CA MET A 112 -4.87 1.99 11.75
C MET A 112 -5.58 2.17 10.41
N ASP A 113 -6.44 3.19 10.34
CA ASP A 113 -7.16 3.54 9.12
C ASP A 113 -6.21 4.13 8.06
N THR A 114 -6.52 3.87 6.79
CA THR A 114 -5.76 4.31 5.61
C THR A 114 -6.68 4.57 4.43
N ALA A 115 -6.18 5.34 3.46
CA ALA A 115 -6.84 5.57 2.20
C ALA A 115 -5.82 5.49 1.05
N CYS A 116 -6.24 4.95 -0.09
CA CYS A 116 -5.47 4.99 -1.32
C CYS A 116 -6.34 5.19 -2.56
N SER A 117 -5.69 5.49 -3.68
CA SER A 117 -6.29 5.59 -5.00
C SER A 117 -5.43 4.90 -6.05
N LEU A 118 -6.09 4.28 -7.03
CA LEU A 118 -5.50 3.69 -8.21
C LEU A 118 -5.98 4.42 -9.46
N THR A 119 -5.03 4.87 -10.28
CA THR A 119 -5.29 5.50 -11.58
C THR A 119 -4.58 4.70 -12.65
N ARG A 120 -5.32 4.24 -13.67
CA ARG A 120 -4.75 3.51 -14.81
C ARG A 120 -3.85 4.44 -15.64
N ILE A 121 -2.72 3.92 -16.13
CA ILE A 121 -1.74 4.66 -16.95
C ILE A 121 -1.44 3.94 -18.26
#